data_AF-A0A4Q5NSU6-F1
#
_entry.id   AF-A0A4Q5NSU6-F1
#
_cell.length_a   1.000
_cell.length_b   1.000
_cell.length_c   1.000
_cell.angle_alpha   90.00
_cell.angle_beta   90.00
_cell.angle_gamma   90.00
#
_symmetry.space_group_name_H-M   'P 1'
#
loop_
_entity.id
_entity.type
_entity.pdbx_description
1 polymer ?
#
loop_
_entity_poly.entity_id
_entity_poly.type
_entity_poly.pdbx_seq_one_letter_code
_entity_poly.pdbx_strand_id
1 'polypeptide(L)'
;MTQVRRVEGLASIPITYVSIKPSPWLFTPDVSDKAVQASTAIHWWIKNSPTHNKLYFLNIWNKMVDEQGKPLDRYFVGENGALDEKHINGDGYKLWAMHLRHYLSVMLQVAPSP
;
A
#
# COMPACT_ATOMS: atom_id res chain seq x y z
N MET A 1 7.80 20.46 -6.70
CA MET A 1 6.54 20.09 -7.37
C MET A 1 6.75 18.77 -8.11
N THR A 2 5.94 17.72 -7.87
CA THR A 2 6.11 16.41 -8.53
C THR A 2 5.78 16.49 -10.03
N GLN A 3 6.41 15.64 -10.85
CA GLN A 3 6.20 15.64 -12.31
C GLN A 3 4.73 15.42 -12.69
N VAL A 4 4.01 14.55 -11.96
CA VAL A 4 2.57 14.28 -12.16
C VAL A 4 1.72 15.56 -12.03
N ARG A 5 2.11 16.50 -11.16
CA ARG A 5 1.37 17.76 -10.96
C ARG A 5 1.58 18.78 -12.10
N ARG A 6 2.51 18.51 -13.03
CA ARG A 6 2.77 19.37 -14.20
C ARG A 6 1.90 19.01 -15.41
N VAL A 7 1.19 17.87 -15.35
CA VAL A 7 0.23 17.46 -16.38
C VAL A 7 -1.10 18.17 -16.11
N GLU A 8 -1.61 18.87 -17.12
CA GLU A 8 -2.89 19.55 -17.07
C GLU A 8 -4.02 18.55 -16.70
N GLY A 9 -4.96 18.98 -15.86
CA GLY A 9 -6.02 18.11 -15.33
C GLY A 9 -5.61 17.18 -14.18
N LEU A 10 -4.32 16.86 -14.00
CA LEU A 10 -3.85 16.02 -12.88
C LEU A 10 -3.37 16.82 -11.66
N ALA A 11 -3.13 18.12 -11.84
CA ALA A 11 -2.64 19.02 -10.79
C ALA A 11 -3.54 19.06 -9.53
N SER A 12 -4.84 18.85 -9.67
CA SER A 12 -5.81 18.89 -8.57
C SER A 12 -6.12 17.54 -7.92
N ILE A 13 -5.73 16.42 -8.55
CA ILE A 13 -6.17 15.08 -8.13
C ILE A 13 -5.49 14.64 -6.82
N PRO A 14 -6.24 14.18 -5.80
CA PRO A 14 -5.66 13.52 -4.63
C PRO A 14 -4.83 12.30 -5.03
N ILE A 15 -3.57 12.21 -4.57
CA ILE A 15 -2.71 11.06 -4.83
C ILE A 15 -2.42 10.37 -3.51
N THR A 16 -2.69 9.08 -3.45
CA THR A 16 -2.35 8.24 -2.31
C THR A 16 -1.26 7.28 -2.70
N TYR A 17 -0.14 7.31 -1.99
CA TYR A 17 0.86 6.27 -2.05
C TYR A 17 0.49 5.15 -1.08
N VAL A 18 0.29 3.95 -1.60
CA VAL A 18 0.14 2.74 -0.78
C VAL A 18 1.54 2.20 -0.48
N SER A 19 1.83 1.89 0.79
CA SER A 19 3.12 1.31 1.17
C SER A 19 3.45 0.08 0.33
N ILE A 20 4.73 -0.19 0.12
CA ILE A 20 5.16 -1.44 -0.51
C ILE A 20 4.58 -2.59 0.32
N LYS A 21 3.98 -3.56 -0.35
CA LYS A 21 3.39 -4.71 0.33
C LYS A 21 4.49 -5.64 0.86
N PRO A 22 4.32 -6.28 2.01
CA PRO A 22 5.17 -7.41 2.37
C PRO A 22 4.88 -8.59 1.43
N SER A 23 5.85 -9.48 1.25
CA SER A 23 5.64 -10.79 0.63
C SER A 23 6.73 -11.74 1.08
N PRO A 24 6.53 -13.07 0.99
CA PRO A 24 7.55 -14.04 1.35
C PRO A 24 8.88 -13.78 0.64
N TRP A 25 8.85 -13.40 -0.63
CA TRP A 25 10.03 -13.03 -1.41
C TRP A 25 10.77 -11.80 -0.84
N LEU A 26 10.01 -10.82 -0.34
CA LEU A 26 10.58 -9.63 0.31
C LEU A 26 11.06 -9.91 1.73
N PHE A 27 10.65 -11.02 2.36
CA PHE A 27 11.01 -11.38 3.73
C PHE A 27 12.35 -12.12 3.82
N THR A 28 13.32 -11.65 3.04
CA THR A 28 14.73 -11.95 3.23
C THR A 28 15.36 -10.74 3.94
N PRO A 29 16.31 -10.94 4.88
CA PRO A 29 16.79 -9.88 5.78
C PRO A 29 17.19 -8.57 5.08
N ASP A 30 17.75 -8.64 3.87
CA ASP A 30 18.20 -7.46 3.13
C ASP A 30 17.12 -6.76 2.30
N VAL A 31 15.97 -7.40 2.09
CA VAL A 31 14.91 -6.92 1.19
C VAL A 31 13.74 -6.35 1.97
N SER A 32 13.40 -6.94 3.12
CA SER A 32 12.33 -6.45 4.00
C SER A 32 12.65 -5.06 4.51
N ASP A 33 13.89 -4.87 4.96
CA ASP A 33 14.36 -3.61 5.50
C ASP A 33 14.34 -2.51 4.43
N LYS A 34 14.71 -2.84 3.19
CA LYS A 34 14.63 -1.89 2.07
C LYS A 34 13.19 -1.51 1.74
N ALA A 35 12.25 -2.44 1.78
CA ALA A 35 10.84 -2.16 1.53
C ALA A 35 10.24 -1.24 2.63
N VAL A 36 10.61 -1.49 3.88
CA VAL A 36 10.22 -0.66 5.03
C VAL A 36 10.87 0.72 4.95
N GLN A 37 12.17 0.78 4.68
CA GLN A 37 12.92 2.05 4.52
C GLN A 37 12.35 2.89 3.37
N ALA A 38 12.08 2.29 2.21
CA ALA A 38 11.50 2.99 1.07
C ALA A 38 10.11 3.56 1.41
N SER A 39 9.24 2.75 2.01
CA SER A 39 7.90 3.21 2.43
C SER A 39 7.99 4.32 3.50
N THR A 40 8.94 4.22 4.43
CA THR A 40 9.20 5.22 5.47
C THR A 40 9.71 6.53 4.87
N ALA A 41 10.65 6.48 3.93
CA ALA A 41 11.19 7.65 3.25
C ALA A 41 10.11 8.38 2.44
N ILE A 42 9.24 7.64 1.75
CA ILE A 42 8.13 8.22 1.00
C ILE A 42 7.11 8.85 1.94
N HIS A 43 6.76 8.19 3.04
CA HIS A 43 5.86 8.75 4.05
C HIS A 43 6.43 10.03 4.66
N TRP A 44 7.72 10.04 5.01
CA TRP A 44 8.41 11.24 5.49
C TRP A 44 8.38 12.36 4.43
N TRP A 45 8.69 12.03 3.18
CA TRP A 45 8.68 13.01 2.09
C TRP A 45 7.28 13.59 1.87
N ILE A 46 6.22 12.77 1.90
CA ILE A 46 4.83 13.24 1.79
C ILE A 46 4.50 14.23 2.90
N LYS A 47 4.85 13.91 4.15
CA LYS A 47 4.60 14.77 5.32
C LYS A 47 5.30 16.12 5.25
N ASN A 48 6.51 16.14 4.69
CA ASN A 48 7.34 17.35 4.60
C ASN A 48 7.23 18.06 3.23
N SER A 49 6.38 17.56 2.33
CA SER A 49 6.20 18.14 1.00
C SER A 49 5.42 19.46 1.08
N PRO A 50 5.83 20.52 0.37
CA PRO A 50 5.05 21.75 0.25
C PRO A 50 3.65 21.54 -0.35
N THR A 51 3.44 20.40 -1.04
CA THR A 51 2.15 19.99 -1.62
C THR A 51 1.47 18.88 -0.81
N HIS A 52 1.73 18.80 0.51
CA HIS A 52 1.19 17.73 1.39
C HIS A 52 -0.34 17.63 1.34
N ASN A 53 -1.05 18.72 1.03
CA ASN A 53 -2.51 18.79 1.15
C ASN A 53 -3.27 17.94 0.12
N LYS A 54 -2.56 17.36 -0.85
CA LYS A 54 -3.13 16.46 -1.87
C LYS A 54 -2.31 15.16 -2.03
N LEU A 55 -1.39 14.91 -1.11
CA LEU A 55 -0.54 13.73 -1.09
C LEU A 55 -0.80 12.98 0.21
N TYR A 56 -1.12 11.71 0.10
CA TYR A 56 -1.48 10.89 1.25
C TYR A 56 -0.72 9.57 1.23
N PHE A 57 -0.64 8.94 2.39
CA PHE A 57 0.05 7.68 2.58
C PHE A 57 -0.90 6.68 3.24
N LEU A 58 -1.04 5.49 2.64
CA LEU A 58 -1.79 4.37 3.20
C LEU A 58 -0.83 3.22 3.52
N ASN A 59 -0.71 2.87 4.80
CA ASN A 59 0.09 1.72 5.22
C ASN A 59 -0.75 0.44 5.13
N ILE A 60 -0.39 -0.46 4.21
CA ILE A 60 -0.99 -1.79 4.10
C ILE A 60 -0.13 -2.88 4.75
N TRP A 61 1.13 -2.59 5.08
CA TRP A 61 2.11 -3.55 5.60
C TRP A 61 1.60 -4.27 6.85
N ASN A 62 1.18 -3.49 7.85
CA ASN A 62 0.74 -4.00 9.15
C ASN A 62 -0.55 -4.85 9.08
N LYS A 63 -1.22 -4.91 7.92
CA LYS A 63 -2.41 -5.75 7.70
C LYS A 63 -2.08 -7.12 7.14
N MET A 64 -0.85 -7.30 6.69
CA MET A 64 -0.39 -8.46 5.93
C MET A 64 0.71 -9.26 6.62
N VAL A 65 1.16 -8.80 7.79
CA VAL A 65 2.18 -9.48 8.58
C VAL A 65 1.60 -10.04 9.87
N ASP A 66 2.26 -11.06 10.42
CA ASP A 66 2.01 -11.57 11.76
C ASP A 66 2.65 -10.69 12.85
N GLU A 67 2.59 -11.15 14.10
CA GLU A 67 3.14 -10.46 15.26
C GLU A 67 4.67 -10.32 15.21
N GLN A 68 5.34 -11.16 14.41
CA GLN A 68 6.79 -11.15 14.19
C GLN A 68 7.17 -10.33 12.95
N GLY A 69 6.21 -9.74 12.25
CA GLY A 69 6.44 -8.96 11.04
C GLY A 69 6.61 -9.80 9.78
N LYS A 70 6.41 -11.13 9.84
CA LYS A 70 6.48 -12.03 8.69
C LYS A 70 5.19 -11.96 7.88
N PRO A 71 5.24 -11.95 6.53
CA PRO A 71 4.06 -12.04 5.69
C PRO A 71 3.19 -13.26 6.03
N LEU A 72 1.88 -13.05 6.12
CA LEU A 72 0.93 -14.12 6.35
C LEU A 72 0.77 -14.96 5.08
N ASP A 73 1.33 -16.18 5.09
CA ASP A 73 1.35 -17.11 3.94
C ASP A 73 -0.05 -17.32 3.31
N ARG A 74 -1.13 -17.27 4.11
CA ARG A 74 -2.51 -17.40 3.63
C ARG A 74 -2.89 -16.43 2.52
N TYR A 75 -2.20 -15.31 2.39
CA TYR A 75 -2.44 -14.33 1.32
C TYR A 75 -1.60 -14.58 0.06
N PHE A 76 -0.75 -15.59 0.04
CA PHE A 76 0.24 -15.89 -1.00
C PHE A 76 0.14 -17.33 -1.53
N VAL A 77 -0.64 -18.20 -0.88
CA VAL A 77 -0.89 -19.56 -1.39
C VAL A 77 -1.77 -19.48 -2.64
N GLY A 78 -1.29 -20.09 -3.73
CA GLY A 78 -2.01 -20.24 -5.00
C GLY A 78 -3.04 -21.38 -4.98
N GLU A 79 -3.85 -21.48 -6.03
CA GLU A 79 -4.95 -22.47 -6.12
C GLU A 79 -4.47 -23.93 -6.07
N ASN A 80 -3.23 -24.19 -6.49
CA ASN A 80 -2.58 -25.50 -6.43
C ASN A 80 -1.98 -25.83 -5.05
N GLY A 81 -2.18 -24.96 -4.04
CA GLY A 81 -1.62 -25.13 -2.70
C GLY A 81 -0.13 -24.75 -2.57
N ALA A 82 0.52 -24.35 -3.67
CA ALA A 82 1.90 -23.87 -3.64
C ALA A 82 1.96 -22.40 -3.26
N LEU A 83 3.06 -21.98 -2.62
CA LEU A 83 3.28 -20.59 -2.24
C LEU A 83 3.73 -19.77 -3.45
N ASP A 84 2.96 -18.75 -3.85
CA ASP A 84 3.42 -17.66 -4.71
C ASP A 84 4.03 -16.56 -3.82
N GLU A 85 5.35 -16.56 -3.73
CA GLU A 85 6.08 -15.64 -2.85
C GLU A 85 5.98 -14.15 -3.25
N LYS A 86 5.35 -13.84 -4.39
CA LYS A 86 5.30 -12.49 -4.97
C LYS A 86 3.88 -11.96 -5.14
N HIS A 87 2.93 -12.73 -5.64
CA HIS A 87 1.57 -12.23 -5.88
C HIS A 87 0.64 -12.61 -4.74
N ILE A 88 -0.28 -11.70 -4.41
CA ILE A 88 -1.31 -11.99 -3.42
C ILE A 88 -2.44 -12.77 -4.09
N ASN A 89 -3.07 -13.68 -3.36
CA ASN A 89 -4.23 -14.44 -3.82
C ASN A 89 -5.54 -13.65 -3.63
N GLY A 90 -6.67 -14.30 -3.91
CA GLY A 90 -7.99 -13.70 -3.80
C GLY A 90 -8.30 -13.13 -2.41
N ASP A 91 -7.85 -13.78 -1.33
CA ASP A 91 -8.09 -13.29 0.03
C ASP A 91 -7.19 -12.10 0.37
N GLY A 92 -5.95 -12.08 -0.12
CA GLY A 92 -5.09 -10.91 -0.07
C GLY A 92 -5.70 -9.71 -0.80
N TYR A 93 -6.25 -9.91 -2.02
CA TYR A 93 -6.94 -8.85 -2.75
C TYR A 93 -8.22 -8.38 -2.06
N LYS A 94 -9.00 -9.28 -1.43
CA LYS A 94 -10.18 -8.89 -0.63
C LYS A 94 -9.79 -8.00 0.55
N LEU A 95 -8.72 -8.35 1.27
CA LEU A 95 -8.17 -7.53 2.35
C LEU A 95 -7.79 -6.13 1.85
N TRP A 96 -7.06 -6.06 0.72
CA TRP A 96 -6.67 -4.78 0.10
C TRP A 96 -7.88 -3.94 -0.30
N ALA A 97 -8.83 -4.56 -1.01
CA ALA A 97 -10.04 -3.89 -1.47
C ALA A 97 -10.84 -3.32 -0.30
N MET A 98 -11.00 -4.07 0.79
CA MET A 98 -11.67 -3.60 2.01
C MET A 98 -10.98 -2.36 2.59
N HIS A 99 -9.65 -2.40 2.78
CA HIS A 99 -8.91 -1.27 3.35
C HIS A 99 -8.87 -0.05 2.43
N LEU A 100 -8.68 -0.26 1.12
CA LEU A 100 -8.70 0.82 0.14
C LEU A 100 -10.08 1.46 0.04
N ARG A 101 -11.16 0.68 0.04
CA ARG A 101 -12.54 1.22 0.04
C ARG A 101 -12.81 2.06 1.28
N HIS A 102 -12.47 1.55 2.46
CA HIS A 102 -12.64 2.31 3.70
C HIS A 102 -11.82 3.60 3.69
N TYR A 103 -10.57 3.53 3.24
CA TYR A 103 -9.71 4.71 3.10
C TYR A 103 -10.32 5.73 2.13
N LEU A 104 -10.77 5.30 0.95
CA LEU A 104 -11.38 6.17 -0.06
C LEU A 104 -12.70 6.78 0.42
N SER A 105 -13.54 6.04 1.16
CA SER A 105 -14.80 6.59 1.69
C SER A 105 -14.55 7.70 2.70
N VAL A 106 -13.53 7.55 3.54
CA VAL A 106 -13.14 8.59 4.53
C VAL A 106 -12.50 9.79 3.83
N MET A 107 -11.61 9.54 2.87
CA MET A 107 -10.86 10.59 2.18
C MET A 107 -11.68 11.42 1.20
N LEU A 108 -12.63 10.78 0.50
CA LEU A 108 -13.39 11.44 -0.55
C LEU A 108 -14.73 11.98 -0.06
N GLN A 109 -15.16 11.67 1.17
CA GLN A 109 -16.54 11.89 1.65
C GLN A 109 -17.61 11.33 0.68
N VAL A 110 -17.22 10.42 -0.22
CA VAL A 110 -18.12 9.79 -1.17
C VAL A 110 -18.81 8.70 -0.40
N ALA A 111 -20.11 8.86 -0.19
CA ALA A 111 -20.96 7.84 0.40
C ALA A 111 -20.69 6.49 -0.30
N PRO A 112 -20.60 5.37 0.44
CA PRO A 112 -20.49 4.06 -0.20
C PRO A 112 -21.65 3.92 -1.20
N SER A 113 -21.34 3.57 -2.45
CA SER A 113 -22.41 3.21 -3.41
C SER A 113 -23.23 2.05 -2.83
N PRO A 114 -24.56 2.06 -3.06
CA PRO A 114 -25.47 1.02 -2.58
C PRO A 114 -25.09 -0.38 -3.09
#